data_AF-A0A838JDL3-F1
#
_entry.id   AF-A0A838JDL3-F1
#
_cell.length_a   1.000
_cell.length_b   1.000
_cell.length_c   1.000
_cell.angle_alpha   90.00
_cell.angle_beta   90.00
_cell.angle_gamma   90.00
#
_symmetry.space_group_name_H-M   'P 1'
#
loop_
_entity.id
_entity.type
_entity.pdbx_description
1 polymer ?
#
loop_
_entity_poly.entity_id
_entity_poly.type
_entity_poly.pdbx_seq_one_letter_code
_entity_poly.pdbx_strand_id
1 'polypeptide(L)'
;SISGGRRLMTFLSFSAALLYFETPDELLHLYTPESIKERDDYNGNMHIAPGDGRRLIAVPFARAAQPFLASMVNRTPSATIQTQREQQQREEHQRCQQVIDALKDGPRRALQALAQGLHPDDVAKMLDLKPSTISFYTTEIYQLCRNAWDIPPGQRQRIDYRFIQIKFADYFHDAYNIS
;
A
#
# COMPACT_ATOMS: atom_id res chain seq x y z
N SER A 1 29.87 3.97 -25.50
CA SER A 1 28.85 4.13 -26.55
C SER A 1 27.46 4.04 -25.91
N ILE A 2 26.54 4.95 -26.28
CA ILE A 2 25.17 5.11 -25.73
C ILE A 2 24.15 4.43 -26.66
N SER A 3 24.36 3.16 -26.95
CA SER A 3 23.43 2.36 -27.75
C SER A 3 23.45 0.91 -27.23
N GLY A 4 22.31 0.44 -26.71
CA GLY A 4 22.07 -0.95 -26.26
C GLY A 4 22.61 -1.35 -24.88
N GLY A 5 21.73 -1.80 -23.97
CA GLY A 5 22.06 -2.55 -22.73
C GLY A 5 22.68 -1.77 -21.55
N ARG A 6 23.61 -0.84 -21.79
CA ARG A 6 24.39 -0.17 -20.71
C ARG A 6 23.64 0.92 -19.94
N ARG A 7 22.52 1.43 -20.44
CA ARG A 7 21.74 2.51 -19.78
C ARG A 7 21.09 2.05 -18.48
N LEU A 8 20.62 0.80 -18.42
CA LEU A 8 20.04 0.20 -17.22
C LEU A 8 21.08 0.04 -16.12
N MET A 9 22.30 -0.41 -16.47
CA MET A 9 23.42 -0.49 -15.54
C MET A 9 23.87 0.89 -15.07
N THR A 10 23.90 1.89 -15.95
CA THR A 10 24.15 3.27 -15.54
C THR A 10 23.07 3.79 -14.59
N PHE A 11 21.79 3.50 -14.86
CA PHE A 11 20.70 3.90 -13.97
C PHE A 11 20.75 3.18 -12.63
N LEU A 12 21.14 1.90 -12.62
CA LEU A 12 21.33 1.12 -11.40
C LEU A 12 22.53 1.64 -10.58
N SER A 13 23.68 1.88 -11.21
CA SER A 13 24.85 2.48 -10.57
C SER A 13 24.54 3.88 -10.04
N PHE A 14 23.78 4.68 -10.79
CA PHE A 14 23.31 5.99 -10.36
C PHE A 14 22.35 5.89 -9.18
N SER A 15 21.43 4.92 -9.20
CA SER A 15 20.49 4.67 -8.09
C SER A 15 21.22 4.18 -6.84
N ALA A 16 22.23 3.32 -6.99
CA ALA A 16 23.07 2.91 -5.86
C ALA A 16 23.86 4.10 -5.29
N ALA A 17 24.47 4.92 -6.14
CA ALA A 17 25.14 6.15 -5.70
C ALA A 17 24.18 7.08 -4.93
N LEU A 18 22.93 7.24 -5.38
CA LEU A 18 21.91 8.02 -4.66
C LEU A 18 21.60 7.51 -3.25
N LEU A 19 21.76 6.21 -2.99
CA LEU A 19 21.41 5.58 -1.73
C LEU A 19 22.61 5.43 -0.78
N TYR A 20 23.82 5.28 -1.31
CA TYR A 20 25.01 4.94 -0.53
C TYR A 20 26.05 6.06 -0.44
N PHE A 21 25.99 7.08 -1.29
CA PHE A 21 26.98 8.16 -1.25
C PHE A 21 26.71 9.10 -0.08
N GLU A 22 27.75 9.37 0.70
CA GLU A 22 27.71 10.27 1.84
C GLU A 22 28.16 11.69 1.43
N THR A 23 28.18 12.62 2.38
CA THR A 23 28.34 14.05 2.10
C THR A 23 29.63 14.47 1.36
N PRO A 24 30.76 13.73 1.37
CA PRO A 24 31.94 14.10 0.58
C PRO A 24 31.97 13.52 -0.85
N ASP A 25 31.03 12.66 -1.25
CA ASP A 25 31.12 11.92 -2.50
C ASP A 25 30.58 12.73 -3.70
N GLU A 26 31.38 12.83 -4.77
CA GLU A 26 31.02 13.52 -6.01
C GLU A 26 30.84 12.54 -7.18
N LEU A 27 29.76 12.70 -7.94
CA LEU A 27 29.54 11.95 -9.17
C LEU A 27 29.99 12.77 -10.39
N LEU A 28 31.01 12.28 -11.07
CA LEU A 28 31.55 12.90 -12.28
C LEU A 28 31.16 12.08 -13.52
N HIS A 29 30.51 12.71 -14.49
CA HIS A 29 30.26 12.08 -15.78
C HIS A 29 31.44 12.33 -16.73
N LEU A 30 32.17 11.26 -17.07
CA LEU A 30 33.22 11.34 -18.08
C LEU A 30 32.59 11.32 -19.48
N TYR A 31 32.60 12.48 -20.14
CA TYR A 31 32.15 12.61 -21.52
C TYR A 31 33.35 12.47 -22.48
N THR A 32 33.28 11.47 -23.37
CA THR A 32 34.23 11.31 -24.49
C THR A 32 33.52 11.62 -25.82
N PRO A 33 33.98 12.65 -26.57
CA PRO A 33 33.47 13.00 -27.90
C PRO A 33 33.48 11.82 -28.88
N GLU A 34 32.52 11.78 -29.81
CA GLU A 34 32.36 10.67 -30.76
C GLU A 34 33.53 10.54 -31.75
N SER A 35 34.13 11.66 -32.17
CA SER A 35 35.28 11.70 -33.08
C SER A 35 36.55 11.01 -32.55
N ILE A 36 36.61 10.73 -31.24
CA ILE A 36 37.73 10.03 -30.58
C ILE A 36 37.40 8.54 -30.42
N LYS A 37 36.13 8.20 -30.16
CA LYS A 37 35.67 6.80 -30.07
C LYS A 37 35.89 6.04 -31.37
N GLU A 38 35.65 6.67 -32.51
CA GLU A 38 35.83 6.04 -33.83
C GLU A 38 37.31 5.87 -34.21
N ARG A 39 38.20 6.69 -33.65
CA ARG A 39 39.64 6.64 -33.94
C ARG A 39 40.37 5.54 -33.18
N ASP A 40 39.89 5.20 -31.98
CA ASP A 40 40.49 4.16 -31.12
C ASP A 40 40.07 2.74 -31.51
N ASP A 41 38.84 2.54 -31.98
CA ASP A 41 38.35 1.21 -32.42
C ASP A 41 39.13 0.67 -33.63
N TYR A 42 39.71 1.55 -34.47
CA TYR A 42 40.43 1.15 -35.68
C TYR A 42 41.93 0.84 -35.45
N ASN A 43 42.55 1.37 -34.39
CA ASN A 43 44.01 1.32 -34.21
C ASN A 43 44.49 0.63 -32.92
N GLY A 44 43.59 0.14 -32.04
CA GLY A 44 43.97 -0.69 -30.89
C GLY A 44 44.88 0.02 -29.86
N ASN A 45 44.88 1.34 -29.83
CA ASN A 45 45.67 2.11 -28.87
C ASN A 45 44.92 2.23 -27.53
N MET A 46 45.51 1.74 -26.44
CA MET A 46 44.93 1.80 -25.09
C MET A 46 45.31 3.03 -24.27
N HIS A 47 46.12 3.96 -24.80
CA HIS A 47 46.54 5.16 -24.08
C HIS A 47 46.25 6.42 -24.88
N ILE A 48 45.54 7.35 -24.25
CA ILE A 48 45.01 8.60 -24.82
C ILE A 48 45.64 9.75 -24.03
N ALA A 49 46.03 10.83 -24.72
CA ALA A 49 46.83 11.89 -24.14
C ALA A 49 45.98 12.86 -23.29
N PRO A 50 46.54 13.58 -22.30
CA PRO A 50 45.80 14.48 -21.40
C PRO A 50 45.16 15.72 -22.05
N GLY A 51 45.20 15.86 -23.38
CA GLY A 51 44.64 16.98 -24.14
C GLY A 51 43.44 16.63 -25.04
N ASP A 52 43.01 15.37 -25.07
CA ASP A 52 42.03 14.83 -26.03
C ASP A 52 40.56 15.17 -25.69
N GLY A 53 40.29 16.37 -25.19
CA GLY A 53 38.94 16.93 -25.09
C GLY A 53 37.95 16.23 -24.15
N ARG A 54 38.41 15.28 -23.33
CA ARG A 54 37.59 14.67 -22.27
C ARG A 54 37.26 15.71 -21.22
N ARG A 55 35.97 15.91 -20.97
CA ARG A 55 35.50 16.82 -19.92
C ARG A 55 34.78 16.01 -18.87
N LEU A 56 35.15 16.23 -17.61
CA LEU A 56 34.37 15.79 -16.47
C LEU A 56 33.23 16.79 -16.31
N ILE A 57 32.01 16.32 -16.50
CA ILE A 57 30.82 17.14 -16.28
C ILE A 57 30.31 16.80 -14.88
N ALA A 58 30.37 17.78 -13.97
CA ALA A 58 29.73 17.68 -12.68
C ALA A 58 28.22 17.62 -12.89
N VAL A 59 27.58 16.54 -12.41
CA VAL A 59 26.13 16.40 -12.49
C VAL A 59 25.51 17.15 -11.32
N PRO A 60 24.63 18.15 -11.55
CA PRO A 60 24.03 18.91 -10.46
C PRO A 60 23.15 17.98 -9.60
N PHE A 61 23.60 17.69 -8.39
CA PHE A 61 22.92 16.84 -7.43
C PHE A 61 21.97 17.67 -6.57
N ALA A 62 20.66 17.50 -6.72
CA ALA A 62 19.67 18.15 -5.84
C ALA A 62 19.55 17.35 -4.53
N ARG A 63 20.22 17.83 -3.46
CA ARG A 63 20.22 17.24 -2.11
C ARG A 63 18.86 17.18 -1.41
N ALA A 64 17.79 17.76 -1.98
CA ALA A 64 16.47 17.84 -1.38
C ALA A 64 15.71 16.49 -1.31
N ALA A 65 16.06 15.51 -2.17
CA ALA A 65 15.38 14.21 -2.20
C ALA A 65 15.92 13.20 -1.16
N GLN A 66 17.06 13.47 -0.51
CA GLN A 66 17.71 12.52 0.38
C GLN A 66 16.90 12.10 1.62
N PRO A 67 16.19 12.96 2.37
CA PRO A 67 15.40 12.50 3.51
C PRO A 67 14.23 11.59 3.09
N PHE A 68 13.60 11.88 1.94
CA PHE A 68 12.55 11.03 1.38
C PHE A 68 13.10 9.67 0.94
N LEU A 69 14.24 9.64 0.25
CA LEU A 69 14.89 8.39 -0.18
C LEU A 69 15.43 7.58 1.01
N ALA A 70 16.05 8.22 2.01
CA ALA A 70 16.49 7.57 3.24
C ALA A 70 15.32 6.96 4.04
N SER A 71 14.16 7.64 4.05
CA SER A 71 12.93 7.11 4.64
C SER A 71 12.37 5.88 3.91
N MET A 72 12.81 5.62 2.68
CA MET A 72 12.48 4.43 1.91
C MET A 72 13.54 3.34 2.01
N VAL A 73 14.83 3.67 2.14
CA VAL A 73 15.92 2.67 2.32
C VAL A 73 15.81 1.95 3.67
N ASN A 74 15.40 2.65 4.73
CA ASN A 74 15.20 2.04 6.06
C ASN A 74 13.91 1.22 6.17
N ARG A 75 13.10 1.12 5.11
CA ARG A 75 11.92 0.26 5.09
C ARG A 75 12.32 -1.10 4.57
N THR A 76 12.47 -2.06 5.48
CA THR A 76 12.40 -3.47 5.09
C THR A 76 11.03 -3.72 4.44
N PRO A 77 10.92 -4.61 3.43
CA PRO A 77 9.64 -4.97 2.82
C PRO A 77 8.57 -5.36 3.85
N SER A 78 9.01 -5.99 4.95
CA SER A 78 8.19 -6.35 6.11
C SER A 78 7.64 -5.13 6.87
N ALA A 79 8.42 -4.06 7.07
CA ALA A 79 7.94 -2.85 7.74
C ALA A 79 6.88 -2.10 6.89
N THR A 80 7.04 -2.06 5.56
CA THR A 80 6.05 -1.45 4.67
C THR A 80 4.73 -2.24 4.67
N ILE A 81 4.80 -3.58 4.58
CA ILE A 81 3.61 -4.44 4.64
C ILE A 81 2.90 -4.30 5.99
N GLN A 82 3.65 -4.20 7.08
CA GLN A 82 3.09 -4.05 8.42
C GLN A 82 2.34 -2.71 8.57
N THR A 83 2.96 -1.60 8.15
CA THR A 83 2.29 -0.28 8.19
C THR A 83 1.05 -0.22 7.29
N GLN A 84 1.07 -0.86 6.12
CA GLN A 84 -0.12 -0.96 5.25
C GLN A 84 -1.23 -1.80 5.87
N ARG A 85 -0.89 -2.93 6.50
CA ARG A 85 -1.88 -3.77 7.20
C ARG A 85 -2.51 -3.04 8.37
N GLU A 86 -1.71 -2.34 9.18
CA GLU A 86 -2.22 -1.55 10.31
C GLU A 86 -3.14 -0.44 9.83
N GLN A 87 -2.79 0.25 8.74
CA GLN A 87 -3.67 1.26 8.16
C GLN A 87 -4.98 0.65 7.65
N GLN A 88 -4.90 -0.48 6.93
CA GLN A 88 -6.09 -1.18 6.44
C GLN A 88 -6.99 -1.67 7.58
N GLN A 89 -6.41 -2.19 8.67
CA GLN A 89 -7.15 -2.59 9.87
C GLN A 89 -7.85 -1.40 10.53
N ARG A 90 -7.19 -0.24 10.62
CA ARG A 90 -7.82 0.98 11.16
C ARG A 90 -8.99 1.43 10.29
N GLU A 91 -8.85 1.41 8.97
CA GLU A 91 -9.92 1.77 8.04
C GLU A 91 -11.11 0.81 8.16
N GLU A 92 -10.87 -0.50 8.23
CA GLU A 92 -11.93 -1.50 8.45
C GLU A 92 -12.61 -1.33 9.82
N HIS A 93 -11.84 -1.06 10.87
CA HIS A 93 -12.38 -0.81 12.21
C HIS A 93 -13.25 0.46 12.24
N GLN A 94 -12.83 1.53 11.55
CA GLN A 94 -13.62 2.75 11.40
C GLN A 94 -14.95 2.51 10.68
N ARG A 95 -14.96 1.71 9.61
CA ARG A 95 -16.20 1.32 8.91
C ARG A 95 -17.14 0.55 9.83
N CYS A 96 -16.63 -0.39 10.63
CA CYS A 96 -17.42 -1.13 11.60
C CYS A 96 -18.04 -0.20 12.65
N GLN A 97 -17.22 0.71 13.20
CA GLN A 97 -17.67 1.69 14.19
C GLN A 97 -18.80 2.57 13.64
N GLN A 98 -18.67 3.08 12.41
CA GLN A 98 -19.70 3.90 11.77
C GLN A 98 -21.05 3.18 11.69
N VAL A 99 -21.06 1.89 11.36
CA VAL A 99 -22.30 1.09 11.32
C VAL A 99 -22.89 0.93 12.73
N ILE A 100 -22.06 0.66 13.73
CA ILE A 100 -22.51 0.44 15.12
C ILE A 100 -23.09 1.73 15.74
N ASP A 101 -22.47 2.88 15.46
CA ASP A 101 -22.92 4.18 15.92
C ASP A 101 -24.24 4.60 15.28
N ALA A 102 -24.47 4.21 14.02
CA ALA A 102 -25.72 4.48 13.31
C ALA A 102 -26.89 3.55 13.73
N LEU A 103 -26.60 2.37 14.27
CA LEU A 103 -27.61 1.40 14.68
C LEU A 103 -28.19 1.71 16.06
N LYS A 104 -29.51 1.51 16.19
CA LYS A 104 -30.20 1.50 17.49
C LYS A 104 -29.92 0.20 18.26
N ASP A 105 -30.23 0.18 19.56
CA ASP A 105 -29.89 -0.94 20.46
C ASP A 105 -30.43 -2.31 20.02
N GLY A 106 -31.65 -2.37 19.48
CA GLY A 106 -32.25 -3.62 18.97
C GLY A 106 -31.47 -4.23 17.80
N PRO A 107 -31.38 -3.51 16.65
CA PRO A 107 -30.54 -3.90 15.53
C PRO A 107 -29.07 -4.17 15.91
N ARG A 108 -28.49 -3.40 16.84
CA ARG A 108 -27.11 -3.61 17.31
C ARG A 108 -26.93 -4.97 17.97
N ARG A 109 -27.88 -5.41 18.81
CA ARG A 109 -27.85 -6.75 19.41
C ARG A 109 -27.98 -7.85 18.36
N ALA A 110 -28.79 -7.64 17.33
CA ALA A 110 -28.89 -8.57 16.19
C ALA A 110 -27.57 -8.63 15.39
N LEU A 111 -26.91 -7.49 15.14
CA LEU A 111 -25.61 -7.43 14.47
C LEU A 111 -24.54 -8.22 15.25
N GLN A 112 -24.47 -8.05 16.57
CA GLN A 112 -23.53 -8.79 17.42
C GLN A 112 -23.75 -10.31 17.32
N ALA A 113 -25.01 -10.76 17.32
CA ALA A 113 -25.35 -12.17 17.16
C ALA A 113 -24.96 -12.72 15.77
N LEU A 114 -25.23 -11.95 14.71
CA LEU A 114 -24.84 -12.31 13.35
C LEU A 114 -23.31 -12.37 13.18
N ALA A 115 -22.57 -11.48 13.86
CA ALA A 115 -21.10 -11.48 13.84
C ALA A 115 -20.50 -12.74 14.48
N GLN A 116 -21.21 -13.39 15.41
CA GLN A 116 -20.84 -14.70 15.96
C GLN A 116 -21.06 -15.86 14.96
N GLY A 117 -21.63 -15.58 13.78
CA GLY A 117 -21.90 -16.58 12.74
C GLY A 117 -23.26 -17.26 12.85
N LEU A 118 -24.16 -16.76 13.71
CA LEU A 118 -25.52 -17.28 13.82
C LEU A 118 -26.34 -16.93 12.56
N HIS A 119 -27.17 -17.87 12.12
CA HIS A 119 -28.13 -17.61 11.05
C HIS A 119 -29.25 -16.68 11.55
N PRO A 120 -29.84 -15.79 10.71
CA PRO A 120 -30.92 -14.88 11.14
C PRO A 120 -32.08 -15.55 11.89
N ASP A 121 -32.47 -16.77 11.51
CA ASP A 121 -33.52 -17.52 12.21
C ASP A 121 -33.10 -17.96 13.62
N ASP A 122 -31.83 -18.28 13.83
CA ASP A 122 -31.31 -18.65 15.15
C ASP A 122 -31.07 -17.39 16.00
N VAL A 123 -30.71 -16.27 15.38
CA VAL A 123 -30.71 -14.95 16.05
C VAL A 123 -32.12 -14.58 16.53
N ALA A 124 -33.15 -14.86 15.73
CA ALA A 124 -34.55 -14.65 16.13
C ALA A 124 -34.90 -15.44 17.39
N LYS A 125 -34.55 -16.73 17.43
CA LYS A 125 -34.76 -17.60 18.60
C LYS A 125 -33.96 -17.11 19.81
N MET A 126 -32.68 -16.78 19.62
CA MET A 126 -31.78 -16.38 20.69
C MET A 126 -32.22 -15.07 21.35
N LEU A 127 -32.75 -14.13 20.56
CA LEU A 127 -33.22 -12.84 21.05
C LEU A 127 -34.71 -12.86 21.46
N ASP A 128 -35.40 -14.01 21.36
CA ASP A 128 -36.84 -14.15 21.56
C ASP A 128 -37.67 -13.15 20.72
N LEU A 129 -37.27 -12.98 19.45
CA LEU A 129 -37.88 -12.07 18.49
C LEU A 129 -38.58 -12.83 17.37
N LYS A 130 -39.58 -12.19 16.77
CA LYS A 130 -40.23 -12.71 15.58
C LYS A 130 -39.27 -12.68 14.38
N PRO A 131 -39.30 -13.67 13.47
CA PRO A 131 -38.49 -13.66 12.25
C PRO A 131 -38.69 -12.40 11.40
N SER A 132 -39.90 -11.82 11.40
CA SER A 132 -40.20 -10.56 10.71
C SER A 132 -39.43 -9.37 11.29
N THR A 133 -39.25 -9.32 12.61
CA THR A 133 -38.47 -8.27 13.29
C THR A 133 -36.99 -8.40 12.95
N ILE A 134 -36.45 -9.62 12.90
CA ILE A 134 -35.07 -9.85 12.46
C ILE A 134 -34.90 -9.50 10.98
N SER A 135 -35.86 -9.82 10.12
CA SER A 135 -35.82 -9.42 8.70
C SER A 135 -35.77 -7.90 8.55
N PHE A 136 -36.54 -7.16 9.36
CA PHE A 136 -36.47 -5.71 9.43
C PHE A 136 -35.09 -5.21 9.88
N TYR A 137 -34.55 -5.74 10.98
CA TYR A 137 -33.22 -5.37 11.47
C TYR A 137 -32.10 -5.68 10.47
N THR A 138 -32.12 -6.86 9.86
CA THR A 138 -31.12 -7.24 8.85
C THR A 138 -31.18 -6.35 7.62
N THR A 139 -32.36 -5.92 7.19
CA THR A 139 -32.50 -4.96 6.09
C THR A 139 -31.82 -3.64 6.41
N GLU A 140 -32.05 -3.10 7.62
CA GLU A 140 -31.41 -1.86 8.10
C GLU A 140 -29.88 -2.02 8.20
N ILE A 141 -29.41 -3.11 8.82
CA ILE A 141 -27.99 -3.44 8.96
C ILE A 141 -27.32 -3.54 7.58
N TYR A 142 -27.91 -4.29 6.65
CA TYR A 142 -27.33 -4.46 5.31
C TYR A 142 -27.25 -3.14 4.56
N GLN A 143 -28.23 -2.25 4.72
CA GLN A 143 -28.20 -0.92 4.12
C GLN A 143 -27.06 -0.07 4.67
N LEU A 144 -26.87 -0.05 5.99
CA LEU A 144 -25.75 0.68 6.61
C LEU A 144 -24.39 0.11 6.20
N CYS A 145 -24.27 -1.23 6.11
CA CYS A 145 -23.07 -1.88 5.59
C CYS A 145 -22.79 -1.52 4.12
N ARG A 146 -23.81 -1.37 3.27
CA ARG A 146 -23.60 -0.90 1.89
C ARG A 146 -22.98 0.49 1.88
N ASN A 147 -23.49 1.38 2.72
CA ASN A 147 -23.00 2.76 2.78
C ASN A 147 -21.57 2.83 3.34
N ALA A 148 -21.26 2.10 4.41
CA ALA A 148 -19.93 2.14 5.04
C ALA A 148 -18.81 1.53 4.18
N TRP A 149 -19.14 0.57 3.29
CA TRP A 149 -18.19 -0.03 2.34
C TRP A 149 -18.33 0.50 0.91
N ASP A 150 -19.12 1.57 0.70
CA ASP A 150 -19.38 2.17 -0.62
C ASP A 150 -19.79 1.15 -1.70
N ILE A 151 -20.57 0.13 -1.33
CA ILE A 151 -20.98 -0.96 -2.22
C ILE A 151 -22.23 -0.49 -2.99
N PRO A 152 -22.14 -0.22 -4.31
CA PRO A 152 -23.27 0.26 -5.09
C PRO A 152 -24.40 -0.77 -5.16
N PRO A 153 -25.67 -0.32 -5.28
CA PRO A 153 -26.78 -1.21 -5.57
C PRO A 153 -26.53 -1.93 -6.91
N GLY A 154 -26.63 -3.26 -6.91
CA GLY A 154 -26.43 -4.09 -8.11
C GLY A 154 -25.01 -4.63 -8.32
N GLN A 155 -24.04 -4.30 -7.46
CA GLN A 155 -22.74 -4.99 -7.48
C GLN A 155 -22.87 -6.47 -7.11
N ARG A 156 -21.97 -7.32 -7.65
CA ARG A 156 -21.99 -8.78 -7.44
C ARG A 156 -21.75 -9.18 -5.98
N GLN A 157 -21.17 -8.28 -5.18
CA GLN A 157 -20.93 -8.51 -3.76
C GLN A 157 -22.26 -8.53 -3.01
N ARG A 158 -22.66 -9.72 -2.57
CA ARG A 158 -23.83 -9.91 -1.73
C ARG A 158 -23.48 -9.53 -0.31
N ILE A 159 -24.30 -8.66 0.28
CA ILE A 159 -24.27 -8.39 1.72
C ILE A 159 -25.31 -9.31 2.34
N ASP A 160 -24.82 -10.33 3.02
CA ASP A 160 -25.59 -11.31 3.76
C ASP A 160 -25.01 -11.49 5.18
N TYR A 161 -25.56 -12.42 5.96
CA TYR A 161 -25.06 -12.68 7.31
C TYR A 161 -23.60 -13.14 7.34
N ARG A 162 -23.12 -13.77 6.25
CA ARG A 162 -21.72 -14.22 6.14
C ARG A 162 -20.78 -13.05 5.88
N PHE A 163 -21.22 -12.05 5.10
CA PHE A 163 -20.50 -10.78 5.00
C PHE A 163 -20.36 -10.13 6.38
N ILE A 164 -21.44 -10.08 7.17
CA ILE A 164 -21.40 -9.54 8.53
C ILE A 164 -20.40 -10.30 9.39
N GLN A 165 -20.48 -11.64 9.40
CA GLN A 165 -19.55 -12.47 10.16
C GLN A 165 -18.09 -12.14 9.80
N ILE A 166 -17.75 -12.11 8.52
CA ILE A 166 -16.38 -11.84 8.07
C ILE A 166 -15.91 -10.44 8.47
N LYS A 167 -16.78 -9.43 8.43
CA LYS A 167 -16.39 -8.04 8.69
C LYS A 167 -16.36 -7.68 10.17
N PHE A 168 -17.28 -8.24 10.96
CA PHE A 168 -17.49 -7.83 12.34
C PHE A 168 -16.98 -8.83 13.38
N ALA A 169 -16.63 -10.07 13.02
CA ALA A 169 -16.15 -11.06 13.97
C ALA A 169 -14.92 -10.56 14.74
N ASP A 170 -13.88 -10.10 14.02
CA ASP A 170 -12.65 -9.60 14.62
C ASP A 170 -12.91 -8.32 15.44
N TYR A 171 -13.73 -7.41 14.91
CA TYR A 171 -14.11 -6.17 15.60
C TYR A 171 -14.73 -6.45 16.98
N PHE A 172 -15.67 -7.39 17.07
CA PHE A 172 -16.28 -7.75 18.34
C PHE A 172 -15.34 -8.60 19.21
N HIS A 173 -14.51 -9.46 18.62
CA HIS A 173 -13.52 -10.23 19.38
C HIS A 173 -12.53 -9.32 20.12
N ASP A 174 -12.03 -8.28 19.44
CA ASP A 174 -11.15 -7.27 20.04
C ASP A 174 -11.87 -6.47 21.13
N ALA A 175 -13.13 -6.10 20.92
CA ALA A 175 -13.92 -5.36 21.92
C ALA A 175 -14.16 -6.19 23.20
N TYR A 176 -14.39 -7.50 23.09
CA TYR A 176 -14.59 -8.39 24.25
C TYR A 176 -13.28 -8.73 24.98
N ASN A 177 -12.12 -8.67 24.33
CA ASN A 177 -10.81 -8.91 24.98
C ASN A 177 -10.27 -7.69 25.77
N ILE A 178 -10.87 -6.52 25.60
CA ILE A 178 -10.48 -5.27 26.27
C ILE A 178 -11.42 -4.94 27.46
N SER A 179 -12.48 -5.74 27.66
CA SER A 179 -13.47 -5.60 28.73
C SER A 179 -13.19 -6.55 29.89
#